data_AF-A0A6I0IDX3-F1
#
_entry.id   AF-A0A6I0IDX3-F1
#
_cell.length_a   1.000
_cell.length_b   1.000
_cell.length_c   1.000
_cell.angle_alpha   90.00
_cell.angle_beta   90.00
_cell.angle_gamma   90.00
#
_symmetry.space_group_name_H-M   'P 1'
#
loop_
_entity.id
_entity.type
_entity.pdbx_description
1 polymer ?
#
loop_
_entity_poly.entity_id
_entity_poly.type
_entity_poly.pdbx_seq_one_letter_code
_entity_poly.pdbx_strand_id
1 'polypeptide(L)'
;MRNLVIMPAMANNRERMNLGEYAEEATIIMDEPVRPANHFIEANTQEATLHHLKHDCITPVFSKDNELTINHAAFVETIQDAAQSFFSGERVEQADIRVSHIIKGRIPEAIHKPANQLLESDKTIYYERAAFSIDVPTIYETVGGNKLNLSIVGVRAYNQMNLYSKKVPELFRLAIG
;
A
#
# COMPACT_ATOMS: atom_id res chain seq x y z
N MET A 1 73.70 51.33 -37.41
CA MET A 1 74.59 50.29 -36.84
C MET A 1 73.76 49.35 -35.98
N ARG A 2 74.03 48.04 -36.10
CA ARG A 2 73.44 46.95 -35.32
C ARG A 2 73.89 47.03 -33.85
N ASN A 3 73.05 46.63 -32.88
CA ASN A 3 73.21 45.39 -32.11
C ASN A 3 72.27 45.28 -30.88
N LEU A 4 71.75 44.05 -30.76
CA LEU A 4 71.16 43.30 -29.63
C LEU A 4 72.00 43.45 -28.34
N VAL A 5 71.59 43.26 -27.07
CA VAL A 5 70.89 42.18 -26.31
C VAL A 5 70.64 42.79 -24.88
N ILE A 6 69.71 42.42 -23.97
CA ILE A 6 69.72 41.33 -22.94
C ILE A 6 68.47 41.53 -22.03
N MET A 7 67.62 40.50 -21.86
CA MET A 7 66.60 40.41 -20.78
C MET A 7 67.25 39.85 -19.50
N PRO A 8 66.66 40.05 -18.29
CA PRO A 8 65.77 38.98 -17.82
C PRO A 8 64.58 39.43 -16.93
N ALA A 9 63.54 38.58 -16.98
CA ALA A 9 62.69 38.13 -15.88
C ALA A 9 62.19 39.13 -14.82
N MET A 10 60.89 39.44 -14.88
CA MET A 10 60.01 39.16 -13.75
C MET A 10 58.70 38.54 -14.26
N ALA A 11 58.57 37.27 -13.92
CA ALA A 11 57.34 36.52 -13.93
C ALA A 11 56.43 36.96 -12.77
N ASN A 12 55.17 36.52 -12.87
CA ASN A 12 54.18 36.39 -11.79
C ASN A 12 53.49 37.72 -11.41
N ASN A 13 52.17 37.86 -11.37
CA ASN A 13 51.12 36.87 -11.24
C ASN A 13 49.83 37.48 -11.80
N ARG A 14 49.27 36.92 -12.87
CA ARG A 14 47.87 37.14 -13.25
C ARG A 14 47.23 35.76 -13.27
N GLU A 15 46.91 35.27 -12.09
CA GLU A 15 45.98 34.17 -11.92
C GLU A 15 44.65 34.56 -12.59
N ARG A 16 44.42 34.02 -13.78
CA ARG A 16 43.08 33.91 -14.34
C ARG A 16 42.34 32.98 -13.39
N MET A 17 41.48 33.53 -12.54
CA MET A 17 40.53 32.74 -11.76
C MET A 17 39.64 31.99 -12.77
N ASN A 18 39.96 30.71 -12.94
CA ASN A 18 39.26 29.81 -13.85
C ASN A 18 37.94 29.44 -13.15
N LEU A 19 36.92 30.28 -13.35
CA LEU A 19 35.60 30.16 -12.73
C LEU A 19 34.77 29.02 -13.37
N GLY A 20 35.42 27.92 -13.75
CA GLY A 20 34.83 26.76 -14.42
C GLY A 20 35.07 25.44 -13.70
N GLU A 21 35.80 25.42 -12.57
CA GLU A 21 36.19 24.18 -11.89
C GLU A 21 35.28 23.78 -10.72
N TYR A 22 34.22 24.54 -10.45
CA TYR A 22 33.26 24.26 -9.35
C TYR A 22 31.79 24.29 -9.79
N ALA A 23 31.50 24.18 -11.08
CA ALA A 23 30.13 24.01 -11.54
C ALA A 23 29.72 22.55 -11.35
N GLU A 24 29.34 22.17 -10.13
CA GLU A 24 28.67 20.90 -9.89
C GLU A 24 27.33 20.90 -10.66
N GLU A 25 27.08 19.84 -11.44
CA GLU A 25 25.83 19.69 -12.18
C GLU A 25 24.65 19.68 -11.21
N ALA A 26 23.80 20.70 -11.31
CA ALA A 26 22.57 20.78 -10.54
C ALA A 26 21.69 19.58 -10.90
N THR A 27 21.63 18.59 -10.00
CA THR A 27 20.71 17.47 -10.14
C THR A 27 19.29 18.00 -9.89
N ILE A 28 18.44 17.97 -10.92
CA ILE A 28 17.02 18.27 -10.77
C ILE A 28 16.43 17.12 -9.95
N ILE A 29 16.21 17.35 -8.66
CA ILE A 29 15.42 16.45 -7.82
C ILE A 29 14.00 16.56 -8.35
N MET A 30 13.59 15.60 -9.17
CA MET A 30 12.18 15.43 -9.49
C MET A 30 11.53 15.05 -8.17
N ASP A 31 10.80 15.98 -7.57
CA ASP A 31 9.92 15.68 -6.45
C ASP A 31 9.07 14.48 -6.88
N GLU A 32 9.13 13.38 -6.12
CA GLU A 32 8.24 12.27 -6.38
C GLU A 32 6.82 12.85 -6.43
N PRO A 33 5.99 12.49 -7.43
CA PRO A 33 4.63 13.01 -7.48
C PRO A 33 3.99 12.67 -6.15
N VAL A 34 3.71 13.72 -5.35
CA VAL A 34 3.02 13.59 -4.07
C VAL A 34 1.69 12.93 -4.40
N ARG A 35 1.62 11.61 -4.20
CA ARG A 35 0.38 10.89 -4.35
C ARG A 35 -0.58 11.58 -3.40
N PRO A 36 -1.74 12.06 -3.87
CA PRO A 36 -2.73 12.62 -2.95
C PRO A 36 -2.94 11.55 -1.88
N ALA A 37 -2.64 11.90 -0.64
CA ALA A 37 -2.66 10.94 0.45
C ALA A 37 -4.11 10.50 0.65
N ASN A 38 -4.42 9.28 0.20
CA ASN A 38 -5.73 8.69 0.38
C ASN A 38 -5.78 8.15 1.82
N HIS A 39 -6.11 9.03 2.76
CA HIS A 39 -6.15 8.72 4.20
C HIS A 39 -7.42 7.88 4.52
N PHE A 40 -7.55 6.72 3.89
CA PHE A 40 -8.65 5.80 4.17
C PHE A 40 -8.44 5.18 5.56
N ILE A 41 -9.30 5.58 6.51
CA ILE A 41 -9.44 5.05 7.89
C ILE A 41 -8.08 4.74 8.56
N GLU A 42 -7.28 5.74 8.91
CA GLU A 42 -5.93 5.51 9.46
C GLU A 42 -5.90 5.16 10.94
N ALA A 43 -6.84 5.72 11.70
CA ALA A 43 -6.87 5.51 13.15
C ALA A 43 -7.17 4.04 13.47
N ASN A 44 -6.24 3.39 14.17
CA ASN A 44 -6.35 2.00 14.64
C ASN A 44 -6.44 0.95 13.52
N THR A 45 -5.90 1.24 12.34
CA THR A 45 -5.76 0.27 11.24
C THR A 45 -4.33 0.23 10.73
N GLN A 46 -4.04 -0.77 9.89
CA GLN A 46 -2.79 -0.93 9.16
C GLN A 46 -3.10 -1.08 7.68
N GLU A 47 -2.22 -0.56 6.83
CA GLU A 47 -2.31 -0.75 5.39
C GLU A 47 -1.98 -2.20 5.06
N ALA A 48 -2.76 -2.79 4.16
CA ALA A 48 -2.51 -4.13 3.66
C ALA A 48 -2.54 -4.12 2.14
N THR A 49 -1.75 -4.99 1.53
CA THR A 49 -1.84 -5.24 0.10
C THR A 49 -2.71 -6.45 -0.17
N LEU A 50 -3.32 -6.48 -1.35
CA LEU A 50 -4.08 -7.66 -1.78
C LEU A 50 -3.18 -8.91 -1.82
N HIS A 51 -1.92 -8.76 -2.24
CA HIS A 51 -0.93 -9.82 -2.23
C HIS A 51 -0.73 -10.40 -0.83
N HIS A 52 -0.56 -9.55 0.19
CA HIS A 52 -0.39 -9.96 1.59
C HIS A 52 -1.60 -10.76 2.09
N LEU A 53 -2.81 -10.27 1.82
CA LEU A 53 -4.04 -10.94 2.22
C LEU A 53 -4.25 -12.30 1.55
N LYS A 54 -3.65 -12.50 0.37
CA LYS A 54 -3.81 -13.72 -0.42
C LYS A 54 -2.75 -14.79 -0.11
N HIS A 55 -1.51 -14.38 0.12
CA HIS A 55 -0.37 -15.30 0.22
C HIS A 55 0.14 -15.47 1.65
N ASP A 56 0.01 -14.45 2.50
CA ASP A 56 0.61 -14.45 3.84
C ASP A 56 -0.45 -14.68 4.93
N CYS A 57 -1.72 -14.40 4.64
CA CYS A 57 -2.82 -14.56 5.58
C CYS A 57 -3.53 -15.91 5.40
N ILE A 58 -3.80 -16.61 6.51
CA ILE A 58 -4.63 -17.80 6.50
C ILE A 58 -6.12 -17.44 6.44
N THR A 59 -6.92 -18.37 5.93
CA THR A 59 -8.38 -18.27 5.92
C THR A 59 -8.96 -18.97 7.15
N PRO A 60 -9.75 -18.29 8.00
CA PRO A 60 -10.39 -18.95 9.12
C PRO A 60 -11.41 -20.02 8.68
N VAL A 61 -11.78 -20.91 9.61
CA VAL A 61 -12.75 -21.99 9.37
C VAL A 61 -13.92 -21.92 10.35
N PHE A 62 -15.09 -22.39 9.90
CA PHE A 62 -16.22 -22.72 10.76
C PHE A 62 -15.92 -24.04 11.49
N SER A 63 -15.69 -23.97 12.79
CA SER A 63 -15.10 -25.05 13.59
C SER A 63 -15.95 -26.32 13.64
N LYS A 64 -17.28 -26.21 13.49
CA LYS A 64 -18.18 -27.36 13.63
C LYS A 64 -18.22 -28.28 12.40
N ASP A 65 -18.10 -27.69 11.22
CA ASP A 65 -18.13 -28.42 9.94
C ASP A 65 -16.78 -28.38 9.21
N ASN A 66 -15.77 -27.71 9.79
CA ASN A 66 -14.43 -27.47 9.25
C ASN A 66 -14.43 -26.83 7.85
N GLU A 67 -15.45 -26.01 7.55
CA GLU A 67 -15.56 -25.32 6.27
C GLU A 67 -14.84 -23.97 6.29
N LEU A 68 -14.13 -23.65 5.22
CA LEU A 68 -13.49 -22.35 5.04
C LEU A 68 -14.54 -21.23 4.95
N THR A 69 -14.27 -20.12 5.62
CA THR A 69 -14.95 -18.84 5.33
C THR A 69 -14.42 -18.28 4.02
N ILE A 70 -15.17 -17.40 3.37
CA ILE A 70 -14.61 -16.56 2.31
C ILE A 70 -13.52 -15.69 2.96
N ASN A 71 -12.38 -15.45 2.29
CA ASN A 71 -11.34 -14.58 2.88
C ASN A 71 -11.52 -13.10 2.47
N HIS A 72 -10.71 -12.21 3.06
CA HIS A 72 -10.75 -10.78 2.74
C HIS A 72 -10.30 -10.49 1.31
N ALA A 73 -9.26 -11.19 0.82
CA ALA A 73 -8.74 -11.00 -0.53
C ALA A 73 -9.79 -11.31 -1.61
N ALA A 74 -10.51 -12.42 -1.48
CA ALA A 74 -11.57 -12.81 -2.40
C ALA A 74 -12.70 -11.78 -2.44
N PHE A 75 -13.05 -11.18 -1.30
CA PHE A 75 -14.04 -10.12 -1.25
C PHE A 75 -13.57 -8.88 -2.01
N VAL A 76 -12.35 -8.42 -1.76
CA VAL A 76 -11.76 -7.25 -2.45
C VAL A 76 -11.65 -7.51 -3.95
N GLU A 77 -11.07 -8.65 -4.37
CA GLU A 77 -10.92 -9.03 -5.79
C GLU A 77 -12.27 -9.05 -6.51
N THR A 78 -13.28 -9.68 -5.91
CA THR A 78 -14.61 -9.77 -6.53
C THR A 78 -15.22 -8.38 -6.76
N ILE A 79 -15.05 -7.46 -5.81
CA ILE A 79 -15.58 -6.10 -5.95
C ILE A 79 -14.73 -5.27 -6.92
N GLN A 80 -13.41 -5.44 -6.93
CA GLN A 80 -12.52 -4.81 -7.91
C GLN A 80 -12.90 -5.21 -9.34
N ASP A 81 -13.06 -6.51 -9.58
CA ASP A 81 -13.45 -7.03 -10.90
C ASP A 81 -14.84 -6.53 -11.31
N ALA A 82 -15.80 -6.52 -10.37
CA ALA A 82 -17.14 -5.99 -10.63
C ALA A 82 -17.12 -4.49 -10.94
N ALA A 83 -16.33 -3.69 -10.20
CA ALA A 83 -16.18 -2.26 -10.43
C ALA A 83 -15.54 -1.99 -11.81
N GLN A 84 -14.46 -2.70 -12.14
CA GLN A 84 -13.77 -2.58 -13.42
C GLN A 84 -14.69 -2.94 -14.60
N SER A 85 -15.54 -3.96 -14.43
CA SER A 85 -16.50 -4.39 -15.45
C SER A 85 -17.69 -3.43 -15.59
N PHE A 86 -18.22 -2.90 -14.48
CA PHE A 86 -19.41 -2.06 -14.50
C PHE A 86 -19.09 -0.63 -14.97
N PHE A 87 -18.01 -0.05 -14.44
CA PHE A 87 -17.50 1.27 -14.83
C PHE A 87 -16.51 1.17 -16.00
N SER A 88 -16.82 0.30 -16.97
CA SER A 88 -15.97 0.13 -18.15
C SER A 88 -15.84 1.46 -18.90
N GLY A 89 -14.61 1.89 -19.18
CA GLY A 89 -14.32 3.18 -19.81
C GLY A 89 -13.99 4.31 -18.83
N GLU A 90 -14.30 4.14 -17.55
CA GLU A 90 -13.85 5.02 -16.48
C GLU A 90 -12.48 4.59 -15.94
N ARG A 91 -11.79 5.50 -15.25
CA ARG A 91 -10.58 5.14 -14.51
C ARG A 91 -10.99 4.61 -13.15
N VAL A 92 -10.92 3.30 -12.97
CA VAL A 92 -11.10 2.63 -11.67
C VAL A 92 -9.72 2.42 -11.05
N GLU A 93 -9.47 2.97 -9.86
CA GLU A 93 -8.22 2.75 -9.14
C GLU A 93 -8.16 1.34 -8.54
N GLN A 94 -6.98 0.95 -8.07
CA GLN A 94 -6.83 -0.25 -7.24
C GLN A 94 -7.39 -0.02 -5.84
N ALA A 95 -7.87 -1.08 -5.20
CA ALA A 95 -8.37 -1.03 -3.84
C ALA A 95 -7.28 -0.60 -2.83
N ASP A 96 -7.56 0.47 -2.08
CA ASP A 96 -6.84 0.84 -0.86
C ASP A 96 -7.39 0.02 0.30
N ILE A 97 -6.59 -0.87 0.88
CA ILE A 97 -7.05 -1.85 1.87
C ILE A 97 -6.48 -1.54 3.26
N ARG A 98 -7.36 -1.56 4.25
CA ARG A 98 -7.04 -1.37 5.67
C ARG A 98 -7.51 -2.54 6.50
N VAL A 99 -6.65 -3.00 7.39
CA VAL A 99 -6.92 -4.12 8.29
C VAL A 99 -6.72 -3.75 9.75
N SER A 100 -7.38 -4.47 10.66
CA SER A 100 -7.15 -4.32 12.09
C SER A 100 -7.42 -5.62 12.83
N HIS A 101 -6.95 -5.69 14.08
CA HIS A 101 -7.08 -6.86 14.97
C HIS A 101 -6.42 -8.10 14.37
N ILE A 102 -5.08 -8.13 14.44
CA ILE A 102 -4.30 -9.29 14.01
C ILE A 102 -4.54 -10.47 14.95
N ILE A 103 -4.87 -11.62 14.36
CA ILE A 103 -4.96 -12.90 15.03
C ILE A 103 -3.76 -13.74 14.61
N LYS A 104 -3.04 -14.26 15.61
CA LYS A 104 -1.86 -15.09 15.40
C LYS A 104 -2.16 -16.52 15.83
N GLY A 105 -1.98 -17.46 14.93
CA GLY A 105 -2.08 -18.89 15.15
C GLY A 105 -0.73 -19.58 15.02
N ARG A 106 -0.77 -20.90 14.96
CA ARG A 106 0.41 -21.76 14.70
C ARG A 106 0.12 -22.60 13.47
N ILE A 107 1.15 -22.91 12.69
CA ILE A 107 1.06 -23.96 11.68
C ILE A 107 0.84 -25.32 12.37
N PRO A 108 0.17 -26.28 11.71
CA PRO A 108 -0.10 -27.60 12.27
C PRO A 108 1.14 -28.31 12.85
N GLU A 109 2.28 -28.18 12.19
CA GLU A 109 3.56 -28.82 12.55
C GLU A 109 4.18 -28.23 13.82
N ALA A 110 3.80 -27.01 14.19
CA ALA A 110 4.34 -26.28 15.34
C ALA A 110 3.39 -26.24 16.54
N ILE A 111 2.25 -26.96 16.50
CA ILE A 111 1.22 -26.89 17.55
C ILE A 111 1.76 -27.28 18.93
N HIS A 112 2.65 -28.27 18.98
CA HIS A 112 3.28 -28.77 20.21
C HIS A 112 4.58 -28.05 20.57
N LYS A 113 5.08 -27.15 19.73
CA LYS A 113 6.29 -26.38 20.06
C LYS A 113 5.97 -25.41 21.22
N PRO A 114 6.81 -25.32 22.25
CA PRO A 114 6.62 -24.33 23.32
C PRO A 114 6.85 -22.91 22.78
N ALA A 115 6.20 -21.92 23.40
CA ALA A 115 6.16 -20.55 22.87
C ALA A 115 7.53 -19.89 22.69
N ASN A 116 8.52 -20.30 23.50
CA ASN A 116 9.91 -19.82 23.44
C ASN A 116 10.71 -20.38 22.25
N GLN A 117 10.22 -21.43 21.59
CA GLN A 117 10.87 -22.08 20.45
C GLN A 117 10.12 -21.85 19.13
N LEU A 118 9.06 -21.03 19.13
CA LEU A 118 8.32 -20.70 17.92
C LEU A 118 9.10 -19.70 17.07
N LEU A 119 9.37 -20.07 15.82
CA LEU A 119 9.87 -19.16 14.81
C LEU A 119 8.72 -18.29 14.26
N GLU A 120 9.03 -17.18 13.59
CA GLU A 120 7.99 -16.41 12.87
C GLU A 120 7.35 -17.23 11.75
N SER A 121 8.11 -18.12 11.10
CA SER A 121 7.60 -19.06 10.10
C SER A 121 6.64 -20.11 10.66
N ASP A 122 6.68 -20.35 11.98
CA ASP A 122 5.75 -21.26 12.66
C ASP A 122 4.40 -20.58 12.97
N LYS A 123 4.30 -19.26 12.78
CA LYS A 123 3.11 -18.47 13.09
C LYS A 123 2.28 -18.30 11.83
N THR A 124 0.97 -18.48 12.00
CA THR A 124 -0.02 -18.09 10.99
C THR A 124 -0.65 -16.78 11.41
N ILE A 125 -1.06 -15.96 10.44
CA ILE A 125 -1.73 -14.70 10.74
C ILE A 125 -2.99 -14.54 9.90
N TYR A 126 -3.97 -13.83 10.44
CA TYR A 126 -5.05 -13.23 9.68
C TYR A 126 -5.55 -12.00 10.45
N TYR A 127 -6.40 -11.19 9.84
CA TYR A 127 -7.00 -10.03 10.49
C TYR A 127 -8.49 -10.24 10.72
N GLU A 128 -9.02 -9.91 11.89
CA GLU A 128 -10.47 -10.03 12.13
C GLU A 128 -11.27 -9.08 11.24
N ARG A 129 -10.75 -7.88 11.00
CA ARG A 129 -11.47 -6.83 10.27
C ARG A 129 -10.64 -6.33 9.09
N ALA A 130 -11.30 -6.21 7.94
CA ALA A 130 -10.77 -5.57 6.76
C ALA A 130 -11.80 -4.59 6.20
N ALA A 131 -11.31 -3.47 5.69
CA ALA A 131 -12.05 -2.49 4.93
C ALA A 131 -11.26 -2.14 3.68
N PHE A 132 -11.93 -1.74 2.62
CA PHE A 132 -11.27 -1.21 1.43
C PHE A 132 -12.06 -0.05 0.82
N SER A 133 -11.38 0.78 0.04
CA SER A 133 -11.96 1.79 -0.84
C SER A 133 -11.42 1.62 -2.26
N ILE A 134 -12.29 1.70 -3.26
CA ILE A 134 -11.93 1.74 -4.68
C ILE A 134 -12.50 3.03 -5.23
N ASP A 135 -11.62 3.93 -5.65
CA ASP A 135 -12.03 5.23 -6.16
C ASP A 135 -12.15 5.21 -7.69
N VAL A 136 -13.15 5.92 -8.22
CA VAL A 136 -13.36 6.14 -9.65
C VAL A 136 -13.20 7.64 -9.93
N PRO A 137 -11.96 8.18 -9.99
CA PRO A 137 -11.70 9.62 -10.00
C PRO A 137 -12.23 10.39 -11.23
N THR A 138 -12.66 9.67 -12.26
CA THR A 138 -13.32 10.25 -13.45
C THR A 138 -14.80 10.56 -13.22
N ILE A 139 -15.44 9.91 -12.25
CA ILE A 139 -16.78 10.24 -11.78
C ILE A 139 -16.64 11.04 -10.49
N TYR A 140 -17.01 12.32 -10.51
CA TYR A 140 -16.85 13.20 -9.36
C TYR A 140 -17.87 14.33 -9.34
N GLU A 141 -18.09 14.88 -8.15
CA GLU A 141 -18.84 16.11 -7.93
C GLU A 141 -17.98 17.11 -7.16
N THR A 142 -18.21 18.41 -7.36
CA THR A 142 -17.55 19.46 -6.57
C THR A 142 -18.52 20.01 -5.56
N VAL A 143 -18.31 19.71 -4.28
CA VAL A 143 -19.15 20.17 -3.17
C VAL A 143 -18.35 21.10 -2.28
N GLY A 144 -18.80 22.34 -2.14
CA GLY A 144 -18.10 23.35 -1.32
C GLY A 144 -16.66 23.63 -1.76
N GLY A 145 -16.36 23.48 -3.05
CA GLY A 145 -15.02 23.68 -3.61
C GLY A 145 -14.09 22.45 -3.52
N ASN A 146 -14.54 21.36 -2.91
CA ASN A 146 -13.78 20.11 -2.82
C ASN A 146 -14.25 19.11 -3.87
N LYS A 147 -13.32 18.49 -4.58
CA LYS A 147 -13.60 17.40 -5.52
C LYS A 147 -13.85 16.11 -4.72
N LEU A 148 -15.05 15.57 -4.83
CA LEU A 148 -15.44 14.29 -4.26
C LEU A 148 -15.55 13.28 -5.40
N ASN A 149 -14.70 12.26 -5.38
CA ASN A 149 -14.77 11.17 -6.35
C ASN A 149 -15.83 10.16 -5.91
N LEU A 150 -16.41 9.43 -6.87
CA LEU A 150 -17.19 8.24 -6.56
C LEU A 150 -16.27 7.18 -5.94
N SER A 151 -16.66 6.64 -4.79
CA SER A 151 -15.91 5.61 -4.07
C SER A 151 -16.78 4.40 -3.78
N ILE A 152 -16.22 3.21 -3.97
CA ILE A 152 -16.82 1.94 -3.62
C ILE A 152 -16.11 1.44 -2.37
N VAL A 153 -16.83 1.36 -1.26
CA VAL A 153 -16.27 0.97 0.03
C VAL A 153 -16.85 -0.35 0.51
N GLY A 154 -15.99 -1.25 0.97
CA GLY A 154 -16.38 -2.55 1.52
C GLY A 154 -15.83 -2.76 2.91
N VAL A 155 -16.60 -3.41 3.78
CA VAL A 155 -16.18 -3.79 5.13
C VAL A 155 -16.57 -5.23 5.41
N ARG A 156 -15.61 -5.98 5.94
CA ARG A 156 -15.77 -7.36 6.39
C ARG A 156 -15.17 -7.55 7.77
N ALA A 157 -15.88 -8.28 8.63
CA ALA A 157 -15.46 -8.52 10.00
C ALA A 157 -15.82 -9.96 10.45
N TYR A 158 -14.81 -10.80 10.68
CA TYR A 158 -15.01 -12.18 11.15
C TYR A 158 -15.58 -12.25 12.56
N ASN A 159 -15.32 -11.27 13.42
CA ASN A 159 -15.86 -11.21 14.78
C ASN A 159 -17.39 -11.03 14.82
N GLN A 160 -18.01 -10.62 13.72
CA GLN A 160 -19.47 -10.57 13.57
C GLN A 160 -20.04 -11.91 13.09
N MET A 161 -19.18 -12.89 12.80
CA MET A 161 -19.53 -14.25 12.45
C MET A 161 -19.25 -15.17 13.63
N ASN A 162 -20.10 -16.17 13.82
CA ASN A 162 -19.85 -17.21 14.81
C ASN A 162 -18.99 -18.33 14.18
N LEU A 163 -17.67 -18.13 14.12
CA LEU A 163 -16.74 -19.14 13.56
C LEU A 163 -16.71 -20.45 14.36
N TYR A 164 -17.28 -20.49 15.58
CA TYR A 164 -17.40 -21.72 16.36
C TYR A 164 -18.65 -22.55 16.00
N SER A 165 -19.55 -22.00 15.17
CA SER A 165 -20.75 -22.71 14.73
C SER A 165 -20.56 -23.44 13.39
N LYS A 166 -21.67 -23.95 12.88
CA LYS A 166 -21.79 -24.39 11.49
C LYS A 166 -21.65 -23.20 10.54
N LYS A 167 -21.32 -23.47 9.28
CA LYS A 167 -21.31 -22.43 8.26
C LYS A 167 -22.70 -21.83 8.08
N VAL A 168 -22.75 -20.51 8.03
CA VAL A 168 -23.96 -19.72 7.80
C VAL A 168 -23.67 -18.70 6.70
N PRO A 169 -24.70 -18.08 6.08
CA PRO A 169 -24.49 -16.96 5.17
C PRO A 169 -23.58 -15.91 5.80
N GLU A 170 -22.51 -15.57 5.08
CA GLU A 170 -21.46 -14.68 5.57
C GLU A 170 -21.85 -13.21 5.31
N LEU A 171 -21.63 -12.33 6.29
CA LEU A 171 -22.01 -10.92 6.21
C LEU A 171 -20.90 -10.08 5.57
N PHE A 172 -21.27 -9.37 4.52
CA PHE A 172 -20.44 -8.37 3.84
C PHE A 172 -21.19 -7.04 3.81
N ARG A 173 -20.49 -5.94 4.06
CA ARG A 173 -21.05 -4.59 3.86
C ARG A 173 -20.36 -3.95 2.68
N LEU A 174 -21.17 -3.37 1.80
CA LEU A 174 -20.73 -2.66 0.61
C LEU A 174 -21.55 -1.37 0.53
N ALA A 175 -20.90 -0.27 0.21
CA ALA A 175 -21.54 0.99 -0.11
C ALA A 175 -20.84 1.64 -1.30
N ILE A 176 -21.56 2.49 -2.02
CA ILE A 176 -21.08 3.24 -3.17
C ILE A 176 -21.60 4.66 -2.98
N GLY A 177 -20.75 5.67 -3.13
CA GLY A 177 -21.15 7.07 -3.00
C GLY A 177 -19.99 8.04 -3.11
#